data_AF-F4H3U0-F1
#
_entry.id   AF-F4H3U0-F1
#
_cell.length_a   1.000
_cell.length_b   1.000
_cell.length_c   1.000
_cell.angle_alpha   90.00
_cell.angle_beta   90.00
_cell.angle_gamma   90.00
#
_symmetry.space_group_name_H-M   'P 1'
#
loop_
_entity.id
_entity.type
_entity.pdbx_description
1 polymer ?
#
loop_
_entity_poly.entity_id
_entity_poly.type
_entity_poly.pdbx_seq_one_letter_code
_entity_poly.pdbx_strand_id
1 'polypeptide(L)'
;MNGAPSVDVGGVVFSYAEIRTGTRAIRIWTAGQGERTYKLDPDPHRDGGYEGNEPKFYQQLATAIGEAFAAGGGWPAYGAQVYVKQTKTDYTLTER
;
A
#
# COMPACT_ATOMS: atom_id res chain seq x y z
N MET A 1 9.77 17.97 -12.49
CA MET A 1 9.03 16.71 -12.65
C MET A 1 8.89 16.12 -11.27
N ASN A 2 7.70 16.16 -10.67
CA ASN A 2 7.48 15.54 -9.36
C ASN A 2 7.18 14.06 -9.62
N GLY A 3 8.14 13.18 -9.33
CA GLY A 3 7.97 11.73 -9.43
C GLY A 3 6.94 11.24 -8.42
N ALA A 4 6.31 10.09 -8.70
CA ALA A 4 5.49 9.40 -7.72
C ALA A 4 6.34 9.07 -6.47
N PRO A 5 5.77 9.11 -5.25
CA PRO A 5 6.48 8.70 -4.06
C PRO A 5 6.85 7.20 -4.16
N SER A 6 7.95 6.84 -3.49
CA SER A 6 8.47 5.48 -3.53
C SER A 6 9.07 5.05 -2.20
N VAL A 7 9.13 3.74 -1.98
CA VAL A 7 9.85 3.09 -0.88
C VAL A 7 10.85 2.08 -1.44
N ASP A 8 11.96 1.88 -0.75
CA ASP A 8 12.92 0.81 -1.03
C ASP A 8 12.70 -0.32 -0.02
N VAL A 9 12.42 -1.52 -0.52
CA VAL A 9 12.31 -2.73 0.30
C VAL A 9 13.24 -3.78 -0.28
N GLY A 10 14.31 -4.09 0.46
CA GLY A 10 15.27 -5.12 0.06
C GLY A 10 15.99 -4.84 -1.26
N GLY A 11 16.18 -3.57 -1.64
CA GLY A 11 16.83 -3.17 -2.89
C GLY A 11 15.87 -3.08 -4.08
N VAL A 12 14.57 -3.29 -3.87
CA VAL A 12 13.52 -3.11 -4.88
C VAL A 12 12.76 -1.83 -4.57
N VAL A 13 12.68 -0.94 -5.57
CA VAL A 13 11.96 0.33 -5.45
C VAL A 13 10.50 0.12 -5.82
N PHE A 14 9.60 0.39 -4.88
CA PHE A 14 8.15 0.37 -5.08
C PHE A 14 7.63 1.80 -5.12
N SER A 15 7.20 2.22 -6.31
CA SER A 15 6.48 3.48 -6.48
C SER A 15 5.00 3.27 -6.21
N TYR A 16 4.34 4.28 -5.65
CA TYR A 16 2.93 4.17 -5.30
C TYR A 16 2.17 5.48 -5.50
N ALA A 17 0.84 5.36 -5.59
CA ALA A 17 -0.08 6.47 -5.65
C ALA A 17 -1.35 6.13 -4.89
N GLU A 18 -1.85 7.09 -4.12
CA GLU A 18 -3.19 7.02 -3.55
C GLU A 18 -4.25 7.11 -4.67
N ILE A 19 -5.28 6.26 -4.60
CA ILE A 19 -6.48 6.35 -5.44
C ILE A 19 -7.66 6.76 -4.55
N ARG A 20 -8.30 7.88 -4.93
CA ARG A 20 -9.40 8.54 -4.19
C ARG A 20 -10.79 8.29 -4.78
N THR A 21 -11.15 7.05 -5.09
CA THR A 21 -12.46 6.73 -5.68
C THR A 21 -13.34 5.96 -4.69
N GLY A 22 -14.13 6.67 -3.88
CA GLY A 22 -15.05 6.08 -2.88
C GLY A 22 -14.33 5.58 -1.64
N THR A 23 -13.71 4.40 -1.74
CA THR A 23 -12.84 3.81 -0.72
C THR A 23 -11.39 4.18 -1.00
N ARG A 24 -10.58 4.36 0.04
CA ARG A 24 -9.14 4.57 -0.12
C ARG A 24 -8.46 3.33 -0.67
N ALA A 25 -7.71 3.54 -1.75
CA ALA A 25 -6.96 2.50 -2.42
C ALA A 25 -5.53 2.97 -2.69
N ILE A 26 -4.64 2.01 -2.96
CA ILE A 26 -3.25 2.24 -3.35
C ILE A 26 -3.01 1.57 -4.71
N ARG A 27 -2.46 2.33 -5.67
CA ARG A 27 -1.77 1.79 -6.84
C ARG A 27 -0.30 1.67 -6.50
N ILE A 28 0.32 0.53 -6.79
CA ILE A 28 1.73 0.25 -6.50
C ILE A 28 2.37 -0.45 -7.70
N TRP A 29 3.61 -0.10 -8.01
CA TRP A 29 4.36 -0.67 -9.12
C TRP A 29 5.86 -0.68 -8.84
N THR A 30 6.57 -1.60 -9.50
CA THR A 30 8.03 -1.69 -9.44
C THR A 30 8.58 -2.06 -10.83
N ALA A 31 9.86 -1.76 -11.06
CA ALA A 31 10.48 -1.98 -12.37
C ALA A 31 10.48 -3.47 -12.76
N GLY A 32 10.17 -3.75 -14.02
CA GLY A 32 10.12 -5.11 -14.55
C GLY A 32 8.92 -5.95 -14.08
N GLN A 33 7.97 -5.34 -13.35
CA GLN A 33 6.73 -5.98 -12.93
C GLN A 33 5.52 -5.12 -13.36
N GLY A 34 4.37 -5.77 -13.51
CA GLY A 34 3.10 -5.06 -13.71
C GLY A 34 2.70 -4.26 -12.47
N GLU A 35 1.81 -3.29 -12.63
CA GLU A 35 1.24 -2.58 -11.50
C GLU A 35 0.12 -3.38 -10.82
N ARG A 36 -0.17 -3.02 -9.58
CA ARG A 36 -1.27 -3.57 -8.81
C ARG A 36 -2.04 -2.46 -8.12
N THR A 37 -3.35 -2.66 -7.98
CA THR A 37 -4.20 -1.77 -7.19
C THR A 37 -4.88 -2.58 -6.10
N TYR A 38 -4.89 -2.05 -4.88
CA TYR A 38 -5.59 -2.64 -3.75
C TYR A 38 -6.52 -1.62 -3.11
N LYS A 39 -7.77 -2.03 -2.88
CA LYS A 39 -8.60 -1.41 -1.84
C LYS A 39 -8.21 -1.95 -0.48
N LEU A 40 -8.52 -1.18 0.55
CA LEU A 40 -8.23 -1.52 1.93
C LEU A 40 -9.52 -1.78 2.67
N ASP A 41 -9.55 -2.88 3.41
CA ASP A 41 -10.63 -3.24 4.32
C ASP A 41 -10.05 -3.57 5.70
N PRO A 42 -10.38 -2.82 6.77
CA PRO A 42 -11.34 -1.72 6.82
C PRO A 42 -10.92 -0.47 6.01
N ASP A 43 -11.88 0.40 5.68
CA ASP A 43 -11.57 1.69 5.03
C ASP A 43 -10.76 2.57 6.00
N PRO A 44 -9.51 2.94 5.68
CA PRO A 44 -8.65 3.69 6.58
C PRO A 44 -9.17 5.09 6.90
N HIS A 45 -10.11 5.63 6.11
CA HIS A 45 -10.80 6.89 6.47
C HIS A 45 -11.55 6.82 7.80
N ARG A 46 -11.89 5.63 8.26
CA ARG A 46 -12.58 5.43 9.54
C ARG A 46 -11.60 5.35 10.72
N ASP A 47 -10.30 5.30 10.46
CA ASP A 47 -9.26 5.25 11.46
C ASP A 47 -8.71 6.66 11.77
N GLY A 48 -8.84 7.12 13.01
CA GLY A 48 -8.32 8.44 13.41
C GLY A 48 -6.80 8.61 13.22
N GLY A 49 -6.05 7.50 13.12
CA GLY A 49 -4.62 7.52 12.80
C GLY A 49 -4.32 7.84 11.33
N TYR A 50 -5.26 7.63 10.41
CA TYR A 50 -5.13 7.95 8.98
C TYR A 50 -5.25 9.47 8.74
N GLU A 51 -6.29 10.10 9.29
CA GLU A 51 -6.60 11.52 9.08
C GLU A 51 -5.45 12.47 9.50
N GLY A 52 -4.63 12.06 10.47
CA GLY A 52 -3.52 12.87 10.95
C GLY A 52 -2.29 12.92 10.02
N ASN A 53 -2.10 11.93 9.14
CA ASN A 53 -0.95 11.89 8.22
C ASN A 53 -1.14 10.85 7.09
N GLU A 54 -1.99 11.17 6.10
CA GLU A 54 -2.23 10.31 4.93
C GLU A 54 -0.92 9.91 4.20
N PRO A 55 0.06 10.81 3.96
CA PRO A 55 1.29 10.43 3.26
C PRO A 55 2.11 9.35 3.97
N LYS A 56 2.25 9.45 5.30
CA LYS A 56 2.96 8.44 6.11
C LYS A 56 2.21 7.12 6.13
N PHE A 57 0.88 7.14 6.13
CA PHE A 57 0.08 5.93 6.00
C PHE A 57 0.39 5.21 4.69
N TYR A 58 0.33 5.89 3.55
CA TYR A 58 0.60 5.27 2.24
C TYR A 58 2.05 4.83 2.09
N GLN A 59 3.00 5.54 2.69
CA GLN A 59 4.39 5.09 2.76
C GLN A 59 4.51 3.75 3.48
N GLN A 60 3.92 3.63 4.68
CA GLN A 60 3.97 2.40 5.47
C GLN A 60 3.21 1.25 4.79
N LEU A 61 2.08 1.55 4.18
CA LEU A 61 1.31 0.59 3.42
C LEU A 61 2.11 0.06 2.21
N ALA A 62 2.77 0.94 1.46
CA ALA A 62 3.64 0.55 0.35
C ALA A 62 4.82 -0.31 0.84
N THR A 63 5.42 0.03 1.99
CA THR A 63 6.47 -0.79 2.61
C THR A 63 5.94 -2.18 2.96
N ALA A 64 4.80 -2.30 3.62
CA ALA A 64 4.26 -3.60 4.02
C ALA A 64 3.88 -4.47 2.80
N ILE A 65 3.35 -3.87 1.73
CA ILE A 65 3.10 -4.58 0.47
C ILE A 65 4.42 -5.01 -0.19
N GLY A 66 5.46 -4.16 -0.17
CA GLY A 66 6.79 -4.50 -0.68
C GLY A 66 7.46 -5.63 0.10
N GLU A 67 7.30 -5.66 1.42
CA GLU A 67 7.80 -6.75 2.28
C GLU A 67 7.07 -8.07 1.94
N ALA A 68 5.76 -8.03 1.79
CA ALA A 68 4.97 -9.19 1.36
C ALA A 68 5.35 -9.65 -0.06
N PHE A 69 5.65 -8.71 -0.97
CA PHE A 69 6.14 -9.01 -2.31
C PHE A 69 7.49 -9.76 -2.25
N ALA A 70 8.44 -9.26 -1.46
CA ALA A 70 9.75 -9.87 -1.32
C ALA A 70 9.66 -11.27 -0.69
N ALA A 71 8.78 -11.47 0.29
CA ALA A 71 8.56 -12.76 0.93
C ALA A 71 7.86 -13.78 0.01
N GLY A 72 6.91 -13.33 -0.81
CA GLY A 72 6.11 -14.19 -1.70
C GLY A 72 6.66 -14.38 -3.12
N GLY A 73 7.66 -13.58 -3.52
CA GLY A 73 8.20 -13.58 -4.89
C GLY A 73 7.27 -12.95 -5.93
N GLY A 74 6.30 -12.14 -5.51
CA GLY A 74 5.29 -11.54 -6.38
C GLY A 74 4.25 -10.73 -5.62
N TRP A 75 3.35 -10.05 -6.32
CA TRP A 75 2.31 -9.23 -5.70
C TRP A 75 1.42 -10.06 -4.75
N PRO A 76 1.13 -9.54 -3.53
CA PRO A 76 0.19 -10.20 -2.63
C PRO A 76 -1.16 -10.48 -3.32
N ALA A 77 -1.70 -11.69 -3.10
CA ALA A 77 -3.03 -12.02 -3.59
C ALA A 77 -4.09 -11.12 -2.93
N TYR A 78 -5.25 -10.96 -3.58
CA TYR A 78 -6.39 -10.36 -2.90
C TYR A 78 -6.81 -11.24 -1.72
N GLY A 79 -7.16 -10.62 -0.60
CA GLY A 79 -7.37 -11.28 0.69
C GLY A 79 -6.11 -11.36 1.57
N ALA A 80 -4.93 -11.03 1.06
CA ALA A 80 -3.73 -10.91 1.88
C ALA A 80 -3.87 -9.75 2.88
N GLN A 81 -3.29 -9.92 4.07
CA GLN A 81 -3.29 -8.91 5.12
C GLN A 81 -1.93 -8.21 5.20
N VAL A 82 -1.96 -6.90 5.43
CA VAL A 82 -0.77 -6.09 5.68
C VAL A 82 -0.99 -5.20 6.90
N TYR A 83 0.02 -5.14 7.77
CA TYR A 83 -0.04 -4.34 8.99
C TYR A 83 0.50 -2.93 8.76
N VAL A 84 -0.26 -1.90 9.15
CA VAL A 84 0.20 -0.51 9.11
C VAL A 84 0.38 0.03 10.53
N LYS A 85 1.64 0.31 10.88
CA LYS A 85 2.05 0.74 12.24
C LYS A 85 1.37 2.03 12.71
N GLN A 86 1.08 2.95 11.79
CA GLN A 86 0.48 4.25 12.12
C GLN A 86 -0.94 4.12 12.66
N THR A 87 -1.76 3.27 12.05
CA THR A 87 -3.13 3.01 12.50
C THR A 87 -3.21 1.84 13.48
N LYS A 88 -2.14 1.02 13.55
CA LYS A 88 -2.09 -0.25 14.30
C LYS A 88 -3.15 -1.25 13.84
N THR A 89 -3.42 -1.24 12.54
CA THR A 89 -4.49 -2.01 11.90
C THR A 89 -3.90 -2.95 10.86
N ASP A 90 -4.42 -4.18 10.82
CA ASP A 90 -4.25 -5.10 9.70
C ASP A 90 -5.30 -4.78 8.63
N TYR A 91 -4.85 -4.38 7.45
CA TYR A 91 -5.71 -4.16 6.30
C TYR A 91 -5.71 -5.37 5.39
N THR A 92 -6.90 -5.81 5.02
CA THR A 92 -7.08 -6.78 3.95
C THR A 92 -6.98 -6.06 2.61
N LEU A 93 -6.09 -6.54 1.75
CA LEU A 93 -5.90 -6.08 0.39
C LEU A 93 -7.01 -6.65 -0.49
N THR A 94 -8.01 -5.85 -0.82
CA THR A 94 -9.17 -6.27 -1.62
C THR A 94 -9.08 -5.77 -3.05
N GLU A 95 -9.87 -6.38 -3.93
CA GLU A 95 -9.97 -5.95 -5.32
C GLU A 95 -10.62 -4.56 -5.43
N ARG A 96 -10.19 -3.78 -6.44
CA ARG A 96 -10.73 -2.45 -6.72
C ARG A 96 -12.16 -2.49 -7.26
#